data_AF-A0A7C1QQ72-F1
#
_entry.id   AF-A0A7C1QQ72-F1
#
_cell.length_a   1.000
_cell.length_b   1.000
_cell.length_c   1.000
_cell.angle_alpha   90.00
_cell.angle_beta   90.00
_cell.angle_gamma   90.00
#
_symmetry.space_group_name_H-M   'P 1'
#
loop_
_entity.id
_entity.type
_entity.pdbx_description
1 polymer ?
#
loop_
_entity_poly.entity_id
_entity_poly.type
_entity_poly.pdbx_seq_one_letter_code
_entity_poly.pdbx_strand_id
1 'polypeptide(L)'
;MSEDNSFEQWCIIELFGHQVIAGMVTQQAVGSAALIRVDVPETEDHPAFTRFYGLGAIYSITPVSEEVAKVAVKEFRPKPVNVYMPQLVEKTHRQDEDGYAE
;
A
#
# COMPACT_ATOMS: atom_id res chain seq x y z
N MET A 1 16.69 8.69 -32.08
CA MET A 1 16.96 8.28 -30.70
C MET A 1 15.71 8.61 -29.93
N SER A 2 14.87 7.61 -29.68
CA SER A 2 13.62 7.79 -28.95
C SER A 2 13.98 7.99 -27.48
N GLU A 3 13.65 9.14 -26.91
CA GLU A 3 13.72 9.33 -25.46
C GLU A 3 12.80 8.30 -24.82
N ASP A 4 13.38 7.45 -23.97
CA ASP A 4 12.63 6.50 -23.16
C ASP A 4 11.95 7.33 -22.05
N ASN A 5 10.76 7.86 -22.37
CA ASN A 5 9.93 8.68 -21.48
C ASN A 5 9.31 7.79 -20.38
N SER A 6 10.17 7.12 -19.62
CA SER A 6 9.78 6.45 -18.40
C SER A 6 9.27 7.51 -17.43
N PHE A 7 7.97 7.42 -17.13
CA PHE A 7 7.37 8.30 -16.13
C PHE A 7 7.92 7.90 -14.76
N GLU A 8 8.69 8.80 -14.14
CA GLU A 8 9.20 8.66 -12.78
C GLU A 8 8.93 9.98 -12.05
N GLN A 9 8.00 9.96 -11.10
CA GLN A 9 7.58 11.17 -10.39
C GLN A 9 6.98 10.84 -9.02
N TRP A 10 7.28 11.66 -8.02
CA TRP A 10 6.60 11.60 -6.73
C TRP A 10 5.16 12.12 -6.88
N CYS A 11 4.20 11.33 -6.43
CA CYS A 11 2.79 11.71 -6.53
C CYS A 11 2.02 11.39 -5.25
N ILE A 12 0.92 12.11 -5.08
CA ILE A 12 -0.22 11.68 -4.27
C ILE A 12 -1.27 11.13 -5.23
N ILE A 13 -1.76 9.91 -4.96
CA ILE A 13 -2.76 9.22 -5.77
C ILE A 13 -4.00 8.99 -4.92
N GLU A 14 -5.12 9.46 -5.44
CA GLU A 14 -6.44 9.18 -4.90
C GLU A 14 -7.03 8.00 -5.66
N LEU A 15 -7.44 6.97 -4.93
CA LEU A 15 -8.01 5.75 -5.45
C LEU A 15 -9.51 5.73 -5.19
N PHE A 16 -10.27 5.06 -6.06
CA PHE A 16 -11.66 4.76 -5.77
C PHE A 16 -11.77 3.95 -4.47
N GLY A 17 -12.80 4.25 -3.66
CA GLY A 17 -12.99 3.63 -2.35
C GLY A 17 -12.41 4.43 -1.16
N HIS A 18 -12.18 5.74 -1.35
CA HIS A 18 -11.67 6.65 -0.31
C HIS A 18 -10.27 6.29 0.22
N GLN A 19 -9.43 5.69 -0.63
CA GLN A 19 -8.03 5.41 -0.28
C GLN A 19 -7.12 6.44 -0.93
N VAL A 20 -6.08 6.85 -0.21
CA VAL A 20 -5.04 7.74 -0.70
C VAL A 20 -3.69 7.07 -0.47
N ILE A 21 -2.79 7.16 -1.44
CA ILE A 21 -1.43 6.66 -1.35
C ILE A 21 -0.47 7.71 -1.91
N ALA A 22 0.72 7.81 -1.34
CA ALA A 22 1.77 8.67 -1.85
C ALA A 22 3.08 7.88 -1.96
N GLY A 23 3.90 8.21 -2.96
CA GLY A 23 5.13 7.49 -3.22
C GLY A 23 5.74 7.87 -4.56
N MET A 24 6.87 7.25 -4.89
CA MET A 24 7.47 7.36 -6.21
C MET A 24 6.63 6.55 -7.19
N VAL A 25 6.20 7.17 -8.28
CA VAL A 25 5.33 6.57 -9.28
C VAL A 25 6.12 6.25 -10.52
N THR A 26 6.06 4.99 -10.93
CA THR A 26 6.61 4.50 -12.19
C THR A 26 5.61 3.65 -12.96
N GLN A 27 5.91 3.37 -14.22
CA GLN A 27 5.15 2.39 -15.01
C GLN A 27 5.83 1.02 -14.91
N GLN A 28 5.06 -0.02 -14.60
CA GLN A 28 5.52 -1.41 -14.59
C GLN A 28 4.70 -2.25 -15.56
N ALA A 29 5.35 -2.91 -16.52
CA ALA A 29 4.72 -3.94 -17.33
C ALA A 29 4.58 -5.25 -16.52
N VAL A 30 3.38 -5.81 -16.49
CA VAL A 30 3.07 -7.12 -15.90
C VAL A 30 2.19 -7.89 -16.89
N GLY A 31 2.77 -8.91 -17.53
CA GLY A 31 2.12 -9.58 -18.66
C GLY A 31 1.89 -8.61 -19.82
N SER A 32 0.66 -8.56 -20.33
CA SER A 32 0.25 -7.61 -21.38
C SER A 32 -0.24 -6.27 -20.83
N ALA A 33 -0.34 -6.10 -19.51
CA ALA A 33 -0.86 -4.90 -18.89
C ALA A 33 0.27 -3.97 -18.41
N ALA A 34 0.09 -2.66 -18.62
CA ALA A 34 0.88 -1.64 -17.94
C ALA A 34 0.15 -1.23 -16.66
N LEU A 35 0.84 -1.33 -15.52
CA LEU A 35 0.34 -0.93 -14.21
C LEU A 35 1.11 0.30 -13.72
N ILE A 36 0.42 1.10 -12.91
CA ILE A 36 1.04 2.16 -12.11
C ILE A 36 1.65 1.51 -10.89
N ARG A 37 2.97 1.60 -10.76
CA ARG A 37 3.73 1.16 -9.61
C ARG A 37 3.91 2.36 -8.68
N VAL A 38 3.59 2.18 -7.41
CA VAL A 38 3.80 3.18 -6.36
C VAL A 38 4.73 2.58 -5.32
N ASP A 39 5.96 3.08 -5.26
CA ASP A 39 6.91 2.75 -4.21
C ASP A 39 6.75 3.73 -3.05
N VAL A 40 6.18 3.23 -1.95
CA VAL A 40 5.95 3.99 -0.72
C VAL A 40 7.20 3.90 0.15
N PRO A 41 7.80 5.04 0.56
CA PRO A 41 8.97 5.04 1.42
C PRO A 41 8.65 4.47 2.80
N GLU A 42 9.70 4.04 3.50
CA GLU A 42 9.58 3.61 4.90
C GLU A 42 9.06 4.73 5.80
N THR A 43 8.35 4.34 6.84
CA THR A 43 7.87 5.22 7.91
C THR A 43 8.16 4.59 9.26
N GLU A 44 7.87 5.33 10.34
CA GLU A 44 7.99 4.81 11.71
C GLU A 44 7.03 3.63 11.96
N ASP A 45 5.87 3.61 11.29
CA ASP A 45 4.85 2.59 11.50
C ASP A 45 5.08 1.32 10.66
N HIS A 46 5.61 1.48 9.43
CA HIS A 46 5.70 0.41 8.44
C HIS A 46 6.97 0.52 7.57
N PRO A 47 7.58 -0.61 7.17
CA PRO A 47 8.69 -0.62 6.22
C PRO A 47 8.24 -0.12 4.83
N ALA A 48 9.21 0.28 4.00
CA ALA A 48 8.94 0.62 2.60
C ALA A 48 8.23 -0.53 1.89
N PHE A 49 7.28 -0.20 1.00
CA PHE A 49 6.50 -1.21 0.27
C PHE A 49 6.05 -0.69 -1.08
N THR A 50 5.68 -1.62 -1.97
CA THR A 50 5.23 -1.32 -3.33
C THR A 50 3.78 -1.74 -3.51
N ARG A 51 2.97 -0.91 -4.19
CA ARG A 51 1.65 -1.31 -4.68
C ARG A 51 1.52 -1.05 -6.17
N PHE A 52 0.83 -1.97 -6.85
CA PHE A 52 0.50 -1.86 -8.26
C PHE A 52 -0.98 -1.59 -8.44
N TYR A 53 -1.30 -0.62 -9.30
CA TYR A 53 -2.66 -0.23 -9.61
C TYR A 53 -2.89 -0.24 -11.12
N GLY A 54 -4.04 -0.77 -11.53
CA GLY A 54 -4.55 -0.51 -12.87
C GLY A 54 -5.11 0.91 -12.96
N LEU A 55 -5.08 1.52 -14.14
CA LEU A 55 -5.57 2.89 -14.36
C LEU A 55 -7.03 3.08 -13.90
N GLY A 56 -7.88 2.06 -14.06
CA GLY A 56 -9.28 2.13 -13.62
C GLY A 56 -9.50 2.22 -12.11
N ALA A 57 -8.47 1.97 -11.29
CA ALA A 57 -8.56 2.13 -9.83
C ALA A 57 -8.25 3.56 -9.37
N ILE A 58 -7.67 4.39 -10.25
CA ILE A 58 -7.16 5.71 -9.93
C ILE A 58 -8.22 6.76 -10.25
N TYR A 59 -8.59 7.55 -9.26
CA TYR A 59 -9.46 8.70 -9.41
C TYR A 59 -8.67 9.95 -9.82
N SER A 60 -7.54 10.21 -9.16
CA SER A 60 -6.67 11.35 -9.43
C SER A 60 -5.20 11.04 -9.15
N ILE A 61 -4.29 11.65 -9.90
CA ILE A 61 -2.84 11.64 -9.68
C ILE A 61 -2.38 13.08 -9.60
N THR A 62 -1.75 13.47 -8.49
CA THR A 62 -1.18 14.80 -8.30
C THR A 62 0.33 14.68 -8.13
N PRO A 63 1.14 15.06 -9.14
CA PRO A 63 2.58 15.20 -9.01
C PRO A 63 2.94 16.21 -7.92
N VAL A 64 3.89 15.85 -7.06
CA VAL A 64 4.37 16.66 -5.93
C VAL A 64 5.87 16.49 -5.77
N SER A 65 6.51 17.27 -4.88
CA SER A 65 7.90 17.00 -4.51
C SER A 65 8.02 15.77 -3.60
N GLU A 66 9.24 15.23 -3.48
CA GLU A 66 9.55 14.13 -2.57
C GLU A 66 9.18 14.46 -1.12
N GLU A 67 9.46 15.68 -0.68
CA GLU A 67 9.17 16.15 0.68
C GLU A 67 7.67 16.13 0.95
N VAL A 68 6.86 16.63 0.00
CA VAL A 68 5.40 16.65 0.11
C VAL A 68 4.86 15.22 0.12
N ALA A 69 5.36 14.34 -0.75
CA ALA A 69 4.94 12.94 -0.77
C ALA A 69 5.27 12.23 0.56
N LYS A 70 6.47 12.41 1.12
CA LYS A 70 6.85 11.83 2.41
C LYS A 70 5.97 12.33 3.56
N VAL A 71 5.60 13.61 3.58
CA VAL A 71 4.64 14.15 4.54
C VAL A 71 3.27 13.48 4.34
N ALA A 72 2.78 13.40 3.10
CA ALA A 72 1.51 12.76 2.78
C ALA A 72 1.45 11.29 3.22
N VAL A 73 2.53 10.51 3.06
CA VAL A 73 2.58 9.13 3.57
C VAL A 73 2.36 9.07 5.08
N LYS A 74 2.96 9.99 5.85
CA LYS A 74 2.78 10.06 7.31
C LYS A 74 1.37 10.47 7.73
N GLU A 75 0.73 11.36 6.96
CA GLU A 75 -0.62 11.84 7.22
C GLU A 75 -1.67 10.77 6.88
N PHE A 76 -1.62 10.19 5.67
CA PHE A 76 -2.61 9.22 5.20
C PHE A 76 -2.37 7.80 5.71
N ARG A 77 -1.15 7.50 6.19
CA ARG A 77 -0.74 6.21 6.76
C ARG A 77 -1.21 5.01 5.91
N PRO A 78 -0.90 4.99 4.60
CA PRO A 78 -1.33 3.90 3.75
C PRO A 78 -0.72 2.59 4.24
N LYS A 79 -1.56 1.57 4.41
CA LYS A 79 -1.11 0.25 4.89
C LYS A 79 -0.57 -0.60 3.75
N PRO A 80 0.50 -1.39 3.97
CA PRO A 80 1.01 -2.34 2.97
C PRO A 80 -0.07 -3.33 2.51
N VAL A 81 -0.89 -3.80 3.44
CA VAL A 81 -2.01 -4.70 3.19
C VAL A 81 -3.29 -4.11 3.78
N ASN A 82 -4.36 -4.07 2.98
CA ASN A 82 -5.70 -3.78 3.49
C ASN A 82 -6.17 -5.01 4.28
N VAL A 83 -6.35 -4.88 5.59
CA VAL A 83 -6.81 -5.99 6.45
C VAL A 83 -8.31 -6.21 6.21
N TYR A 84 -8.65 -7.07 5.25
CA TYR A 84 -9.94 -7.75 5.20
C TYR A 84 -9.71 -9.26 5.33
N MET A 85 -9.26 -9.66 6.52
CA MET A 85 -9.25 -11.05 6.95
C MET A 85 -9.75 -11.05 8.40
N PRO A 86 -10.87 -11.71 8.74
CA PRO A 86 -11.12 -12.04 10.13
C PRO A 86 -9.90 -12.84 10.60
N GLN A 87 -9.26 -12.37 11.66
CA GLN A 87 -8.17 -13.08 12.31
C GLN A 87 -8.66 -14.51 12.54
N LEU A 88 -7.94 -15.52 12.04
CA LEU A 88 -8.07 -16.85 12.60
C LEU A 88 -7.60 -16.71 14.05
N VAL A 89 -8.55 -16.45 14.95
CA VAL A 89 -8.29 -16.48 16.38
C VAL A 89 -7.84 -17.91 16.64
N GLU A 90 -6.56 -18.11 16.92
CA GLU A 90 -6.10 -19.38 17.45
C GLU A 90 -6.94 -19.64 18.69
N LYS A 91 -7.76 -20.69 18.64
CA LYS A 91 -8.43 -21.20 19.82
C LYS A 91 -7.32 -21.65 20.75
N THR A 92 -6.91 -20.81 21.69
CA THR A 92 -6.13 -21.27 22.82
C THR A 92 -7.00 -22.31 23.52
N HIS A 93 -6.64 -23.59 23.37
CA HIS A 93 -7.16 -24.64 24.23
C HIS A 93 -6.72 -24.27 25.65
N ARG A 94 -7.62 -23.62 26.40
CA ARG A 94 -7.57 -23.71 27.86
C ARG A 94 -7.92 -25.15 28.17
N GLN A 95 -6.91 -25.94 28.54
CA GLN A 95 -7.13 -27.11 29.36
C GLN A 95 -7.64 -26.56 30.69
N ASP A 96 -8.96 -26.60 30.88
CA ASP A 96 -9.52 -26.48 32.21
C ASP A 96 -9.20 -27.82 32.89
N GLU A 97 -8.15 -27.80 33.71
CA GLU A 97 -7.84 -28.83 34.70
C GLU A 97 -8.95 -28.88 35.75
N ASP A 98 -10.09 -29.49 35.42
CA ASP A 98 -11.07 -29.90 36.43
C ASP A 98 -10.61 -31.24 37.02
N GLY A 99 -9.62 -31.15 37.91
CA GLY A 99 -9.30 -32.22 38.85
C GLY A 99 -10.48 -32.43 39.80
N TYR A 100 -11.28 -33.46 39.55
CA TYR A 100 -12.22 -33.98 40.53
C TYR A 100 -11.44 -34.70 41.63
N ALA A 101 -11.33 -34.07 42.80
CA ALA A 101 -11.04 -34.77 44.05
C ALA A 101 -12.36 -35.32 44.61
N GLU A 102 -12.56 -36.63 44.53
CA GLU A 102 -13.40 -37.40 45.47
C GLU A 102 -12.51 -38.17 46.44
#